data_AF-A0A349LP62-F1
#
_entry.id   AF-A0A349LP62-F1
#
_cell.length_a   1.000
_cell.length_b   1.000
_cell.length_c   1.000
_cell.angle_alpha   90.00
_cell.angle_beta   90.00
_cell.angle_gamma   90.00
#
_symmetry.space_group_name_H-M   'P 1'
#
loop_
_entity.id
_entity.type
_entity.pdbx_description
1 polymer ?
#
loop_
_entity_poly.entity_id
_entity_poly.type
_entity_poly.pdbx_seq_one_letter_code
_entity_poly.pdbx_strand_id
1 'polypeptide(L)'
;MGQALPAEKDLVKELDVSIGTLRKAVDELVAEGIGIRRQGSGTYVAEHDAKRLLYYFFHVVRWDSDEKTYPRVETASFRISQANKEESLKLGIKEGAPVWRTVTRLYLENECVLVDHIYF
;
A
#
# COMPACT_ATOMS: atom_id res chain seq x y z
N MET A 1 5.47 16.13 -4.28
CA MET A 1 6.52 15.16 -4.65
C MET A 1 7.31 14.82 -3.41
N GLY A 2 7.69 13.55 -3.29
CA GLY A 2 8.58 13.14 -2.21
C GLY A 2 9.96 13.78 -2.35
N GLN A 3 10.76 13.59 -1.31
CA GLN A 3 12.12 14.12 -1.23
C GLN A 3 13.00 13.55 -2.36
N ALA A 4 13.88 14.38 -2.92
CA ALA A 4 14.92 13.91 -3.82
C ALA A 4 15.88 12.98 -3.07
N LEU A 5 16.28 11.87 -3.69
CA LEU A 5 17.41 11.10 -3.16
C LEU A 5 18.67 11.97 -3.20
N PRO A 6 19.57 11.82 -2.22
CA PRO A 6 20.88 12.46 -2.26
C PRO A 6 21.66 12.06 -3.52
N ALA A 7 22.70 12.81 -3.85
CA ALA A 7 23.53 12.49 -5.00
C ALA A 7 24.15 11.09 -4.82
N GLU A 8 24.30 10.34 -5.93
CA GLU A 8 24.83 8.96 -5.89
C GLU A 8 26.19 8.90 -5.17
N LYS A 9 27.02 9.94 -5.31
CA LYS A 9 28.33 10.03 -4.65
C LYS A 9 28.25 10.09 -3.14
N ASP A 10 27.21 10.73 -2.60
CA ASP A 10 27.02 10.87 -1.15
C ASP A 10 26.50 9.55 -0.58
N LEU A 11 25.52 8.93 -1.24
CA LEU A 11 24.99 7.62 -0.87
C LEU A 11 26.04 6.50 -0.94
N VAL A 12 26.90 6.49 -1.96
CA VAL A 12 28.01 5.53 -2.07
C VAL A 12 28.95 5.61 -0.86
N LYS A 13 29.25 6.83 -0.40
CA LYS A 13 30.13 7.05 0.76
C LYS A 13 29.45 6.69 2.06
N GLU A 14 28.18 7.06 2.22
CA GLU A 14 27.41 6.80 3.43
C GLU A 14 27.15 5.31 3.64
N LEU A 15 26.83 4.59 2.57
CA LEU A 15 26.46 3.17 2.60
C LEU A 15 27.64 2.22 2.39
N ASP A 16 28.83 2.75 2.06
CA ASP A 16 30.05 1.98 1.75
C ASP A 16 29.83 0.88 0.69
N VAL A 17 29.29 1.27 -0.46
CA VAL A 17 28.98 0.35 -1.58
C VAL A 17 29.57 0.82 -2.90
N SER A 18 29.75 -0.09 -3.85
CA SER A 18 30.12 0.31 -5.21
C SER A 18 29.01 1.11 -5.88
N ILE A 19 29.38 2.01 -6.80
CA ILE A 19 28.40 2.80 -7.59
C ILE A 19 27.46 1.91 -8.40
N GLY A 20 27.94 0.77 -8.90
CA GLY A 20 27.11 -0.20 -9.63
C GLY A 20 26.08 -0.86 -8.73
N THR A 21 26.46 -1.18 -7.50
CA THR A 21 25.56 -1.73 -6.47
C THR A 21 24.46 -0.73 -6.12
N LEU A 22 24.82 0.54 -5.86
CA LEU A 22 23.85 1.58 -5.56
C LEU A 22 22.86 1.76 -6.71
N ARG A 23 23.34 1.85 -7.95
CA ARG A 23 22.47 2.02 -9.13
C ARG A 23 21.50 0.87 -9.30
N LYS A 24 21.97 -0.37 -9.15
CA LYS A 24 21.10 -1.55 -9.23
C LYS A 24 20.00 -1.50 -8.17
N ALA A 25 20.33 -1.19 -6.92
CA ALA A 25 19.34 -1.06 -5.85
C ALA A 25 18.33 0.07 -6.13
N VAL A 26 18.79 1.22 -6.60
CA VAL A 26 17.91 2.34 -6.98
C VAL A 26 17.00 1.97 -8.15
N ASP A 27 17.51 1.25 -9.14
CA ASP A 27 16.71 0.78 -10.28
C ASP A 27 15.64 -0.23 -9.85
N GLU A 28 15.95 -1.13 -8.92
CA GLU A 28 14.97 -2.05 -8.31
C GLU A 28 13.88 -1.27 -7.55
N LEU A 29 14.25 -0.28 -6.73
CA LEU A 29 13.27 0.58 -6.04
C LEU A 29 12.38 1.37 -7.00
N VAL A 30 12.93 1.81 -8.14
CA VAL A 30 12.14 2.48 -9.19
C VAL A 30 11.20 1.49 -9.88
N ALA A 31 11.67 0.27 -10.16
CA ALA A 31 10.83 -0.79 -10.74
C ALA A 31 9.68 -1.19 -9.82
N GLU A 32 9.89 -1.18 -8.51
CA GLU A 32 8.86 -1.42 -7.49
C GLU A 32 7.96 -0.20 -7.22
N GLY A 33 8.17 0.93 -7.91
CA GLY A 33 7.40 2.15 -7.74
C GLY A 33 7.65 2.88 -6.41
N ILE A 34 8.72 2.54 -5.69
CA ILE A 34 9.18 3.22 -4.47
C ILE A 34 9.95 4.49 -4.82
N GLY A 35 10.67 4.49 -5.95
CA GLY A 35 11.34 5.66 -6.51
C GLY A 35 10.78 6.09 -7.86
N ILE A 36 10.97 7.36 -8.23
CA ILE A 36 10.62 7.90 -9.55
C ILE A 36 11.85 8.57 -10.15
N ARG A 37 12.31 8.06 -11.29
CA ARG A 37 13.44 8.64 -12.04
C ARG A 37 12.95 9.80 -12.92
N ARG A 38 13.61 10.94 -12.84
CA ARG A 38 13.37 12.11 -13.69
C ARG A 38 14.61 12.44 -14.50
N GLN A 39 14.46 12.43 -15.81
CA GLN A 39 15.55 12.79 -16.72
C GLN A 39 16.05 14.21 -16.41
N GLY A 40 17.35 14.34 -16.18
CA GLY A 40 17.99 15.62 -15.86
C GLY A 40 17.80 16.13 -14.42
N SER A 41 16.97 15.48 -13.60
CA SER A 41 16.61 15.97 -12.26
C SER A 41 16.92 14.99 -11.12
N GLY A 42 17.30 13.74 -11.43
CA GLY A 42 17.64 12.72 -10.43
C GLY A 42 16.48 11.78 -10.09
N THR A 43 16.60 11.09 -8.96
CA THR A 43 15.60 10.13 -8.48
C THR A 43 14.92 10.67 -7.23
N TYR A 44 13.60 10.51 -7.16
CA TYR A 44 12.77 11.03 -6.07
C TYR A 44 12.06 9.88 -5.36
N VAL A 45 11.85 10.01 -4.06
CA VAL A 45 10.97 9.09 -3.32
C VAL A 45 9.55 9.28 -3.84
N ALA A 46 8.90 8.18 -4.22
CA ALA A 46 7.50 8.22 -4.62
C ALA A 46 6.65 8.61 -3.42
N GLU A 47 5.80 9.64 -3.60
CA GLU A 47 4.83 10.02 -2.58
C GLU A 47 3.76 8.93 -2.43
N HIS A 48 3.25 8.78 -1.21
CA HIS A 48 2.00 8.05 -0.96
C HIS A 48 0.82 8.93 -1.38
N ASP A 49 0.80 9.31 -2.66
CA ASP A 49 -0.34 10.03 -3.19
C ASP A 49 -1.48 9.05 -3.46
N ALA A 50 -2.68 9.61 -3.62
CA ALA A 50 -3.86 8.82 -3.86
C ALA A 50 -3.66 7.91 -5.10
N LYS A 51 -2.93 8.36 -6.15
CA LYS A 51 -2.78 7.58 -7.41
C LYS A 51 -2.05 6.29 -7.16
N ARG A 52 -1.06 6.31 -6.27
CA ARG A 52 -0.36 5.11 -5.82
C ARG A 52 -1.28 4.16 -5.06
N LEU A 53 -2.14 4.67 -4.17
CA LEU A 53 -3.13 3.83 -3.47
C LEU A 53 -4.09 3.15 -4.46
N LEU A 54 -4.58 3.88 -5.47
CA LEU A 54 -5.39 3.30 -6.54
C LEU A 54 -4.68 2.21 -7.32
N TYR A 55 -3.39 2.37 -7.59
CA TYR A 55 -2.63 1.42 -8.39
C TYR A 55 -2.31 0.12 -7.64
N TYR A 56 -1.95 0.21 -6.36
CA TYR A 56 -1.49 -0.96 -5.60
C TYR A 56 -2.59 -1.67 -4.80
N PHE A 57 -3.58 -0.94 -4.30
CA PHE A 57 -4.53 -1.49 -3.32
C PHE A 57 -5.97 -1.56 -3.82
N PHE A 58 -6.33 -0.85 -4.90
CA PHE A 58 -7.72 -0.81 -5.39
C PHE A 58 -7.84 -1.41 -6.80
N HIS A 59 -8.26 -2.68 -6.84
CA HIS A 59 -8.55 -3.41 -8.09
C HIS A 59 -10.03 -3.35 -8.49
N VAL A 60 -10.84 -2.49 -7.84
CA VAL A 60 -12.28 -2.36 -8.13
C VAL A 60 -12.49 -1.20 -9.09
N VAL A 61 -12.92 -1.52 -10.32
CA VAL A 61 -13.28 -0.56 -11.37
C VAL A 61 -14.73 -0.79 -11.80
N ARG A 62 -15.41 0.28 -12.24
CA ARG A 62 -16.74 0.13 -12.84
C ARG A 62 -16.59 -0.63 -14.16
N TRP A 63 -17.57 -1.48 -14.48
CA TRP A 63 -17.54 -2.25 -15.72
C TRP A 63 -17.94 -1.42 -16.95
N ASP A 64 -18.61 -0.29 -16.74
CA ASP A 64 -19.16 0.60 -17.76
C ASP A 64 -18.36 1.90 -17.92
N SER A 65 -17.19 2.02 -17.28
CA SER A 65 -16.30 3.16 -17.41
C SER A 65 -14.84 2.73 -17.36
N ASP A 66 -14.05 3.22 -18.31
CA ASP A 66 -12.59 3.09 -18.31
C ASP A 66 -11.92 4.08 -17.33
N GLU A 67 -12.68 5.00 -16.73
CA GLU A 67 -12.15 5.95 -15.75
C GLU A 67 -12.01 5.31 -14.37
N LYS A 68 -10.79 5.31 -13.84
CA LYS A 68 -10.52 4.94 -12.44
C LYS A 68 -10.89 6.09 -11.52
N THR A 69 -11.92 5.89 -10.71
CA THR A 69 -12.30 6.84 -9.65
C THR A 69 -11.75 6.41 -8.30
N TYR A 70 -11.44 7.40 -7.45
CA TYR A 70 -11.05 7.14 -6.07
C TYR A 70 -12.22 6.58 -5.29
N PRO A 71 -12.07 5.40 -4.67
CA PRO A 71 -13.09 4.96 -3.77
C PRO A 71 -13.05 5.76 -2.48
N ARG A 72 -14.22 6.04 -1.93
CA ARG A 72 -14.35 6.50 -0.56
C ARG A 72 -14.40 5.26 0.33
N VAL A 73 -13.40 5.09 1.19
CA VAL A 73 -13.38 4.02 2.19
C VAL A 73 -13.93 4.56 3.50
N GLU A 74 -14.82 3.81 4.12
CA GLU A 74 -15.44 4.14 5.39
C GLU A 74 -15.29 2.97 6.36
N THR A 75 -14.72 3.22 7.54
CA THR A 75 -14.70 2.21 8.60
C THR A 75 -16.06 2.15 9.26
N ALA A 76 -16.83 1.10 8.93
CA ALA A 76 -18.17 0.88 9.48
C ALA A 76 -18.10 0.39 10.93
N SER A 77 -17.09 -0.40 11.29
CA SER A 77 -16.88 -0.81 12.68
C SER A 77 -15.44 -1.23 12.94
N PHE A 78 -14.98 -1.01 14.17
CA PHE A 78 -13.69 -1.49 14.67
C PHE A 78 -13.85 -1.93 16.12
N ARG A 79 -13.59 -3.20 16.41
CA ARG A 79 -13.87 -3.78 17.74
C ARG A 79 -12.98 -4.99 18.05
N ILE A 80 -12.82 -5.30 19.34
CA ILE A 80 -12.26 -6.56 19.81
C ILE A 80 -13.42 -7.49 20.18
N SER A 81 -13.33 -8.76 19.80
CA SER A 81 -14.16 -9.81 20.42
C SER A 81 -13.44 -11.16 20.44
N GLN A 82 -14.06 -12.18 21.03
CA GLN A 82 -13.43 -13.49 21.20
C GLN A 82 -13.45 -14.31 19.91
N ALA A 83 -12.36 -15.01 19.59
CA ALA A 83 -12.25 -15.90 18.43
C ALA A 83 -13.26 -17.04 18.51
N ASN A 84 -14.06 -17.23 17.47
CA ASN A 84 -14.85 -18.45 17.28
C ASN A 84 -13.96 -19.58 16.72
N LYS A 85 -14.53 -20.79 16.61
CA LYS A 85 -13.82 -21.97 16.09
C LYS A 85 -13.23 -21.77 14.69
N GLU A 86 -13.95 -21.11 13.80
CA GLU A 86 -13.49 -20.89 12.41
C GLU A 86 -12.33 -19.89 12.37
N GLU A 87 -12.45 -18.76 13.08
CA GLU A 87 -11.41 -17.74 13.22
C GLU A 87 -10.16 -18.32 13.89
N SER A 88 -10.34 -19.14 14.93
CA SER A 88 -9.24 -19.85 15.60
C SER A 88 -8.44 -20.71 14.64
N LEU A 89 -9.11 -21.50 13.79
CA LEU A 89 -8.46 -22.34 12.79
C LEU A 89 -7.75 -21.52 11.71
N LYS A 90 -8.39 -20.48 11.20
CA LYS A 90 -7.84 -19.64 10.10
C LYS A 90 -6.68 -18.76 10.56
N LEU A 91 -6.73 -18.23 11.78
CA LEU A 91 -5.73 -17.33 12.34
C LEU A 91 -4.64 -18.05 13.13
N GLY A 92 -4.79 -19.35 13.41
CA GLY A 92 -3.81 -20.12 14.19
C GLY A 92 -3.74 -19.72 15.66
N ILE A 93 -4.85 -19.26 16.22
CA ILE A 93 -4.98 -18.81 17.62
C ILE A 93 -5.91 -19.74 18.40
N LYS A 94 -5.91 -19.65 19.74
CA LYS A 94 -6.84 -20.41 20.57
C LYS A 94 -8.28 -19.88 20.43
N GLU A 95 -9.26 -20.78 20.39
CA GLU A 95 -10.68 -20.39 20.53
C GLU A 95 -10.90 -19.60 21.83
N GLY A 96 -11.65 -18.50 21.73
CA GLY A 96 -11.86 -17.56 22.83
C GLY A 96 -10.77 -16.47 22.99
N ALA A 97 -9.66 -16.56 22.26
CA ALA A 97 -8.62 -15.52 22.27
C ALA A 97 -9.15 -14.18 21.74
N PRO A 98 -8.64 -13.03 22.20
CA PRO A 98 -9.03 -11.72 21.66
C PRO A 98 -8.62 -11.60 20.20
N VAL A 99 -9.54 -11.10 19.36
CA VAL A 99 -9.36 -10.85 17.92
C VAL A 99 -9.91 -9.49 17.58
N TRP A 100 -9.12 -8.68 16.88
CA TRP A 100 -9.58 -7.43 16.29
C TRP A 100 -10.41 -7.71 15.05
N ARG A 101 -11.50 -6.98 14.91
CA ARG A 101 -12.42 -7.07 13.79
C ARG A 101 -12.68 -5.69 13.25
N THR A 102 -12.40 -5.51 11.98
CA THR A 102 -12.79 -4.31 11.25
C THR A 102 -13.77 -4.67 10.14
N VAL A 103 -14.76 -3.80 9.96
CA VAL A 103 -15.65 -3.83 8.80
C VAL A 103 -15.46 -2.51 8.08
N THR A 104 -15.01 -2.57 6.83
CA THR A 104 -14.82 -1.40 5.97
C THR A 104 -15.76 -1.47 4.78
N ARG A 105 -16.35 -0.33 4.42
CA ARG A 105 -17.19 -0.18 3.24
C ARG A 105 -16.45 0.65 2.22
N LEU A 106 -16.40 0.16 0.99
CA LEU A 106 -15.77 0.83 -0.13
C LEU A 106 -16.87 1.32 -1.06
N TYR A 107 -16.89 2.63 -1.29
CA TYR A 107 -17.85 3.30 -2.15
C TYR A 107 -17.17 3.78 -3.42
N LEU A 108 -17.79 3.52 -4.57
CA LEU A 108 -17.48 4.24 -5.80
C LEU A 108 -18.60 5.26 -5.99
N GLU A 109 -18.22 6.53 -6.09
CA GLU A 109 -19.15 7.65 -6.01
C GLU A 109 -20.00 7.56 -4.71
N ASN A 110 -21.28 7.23 -4.83
CA ASN A 110 -22.20 7.08 -3.68
C ASN A 110 -22.72 5.65 -3.49
N GLU A 111 -22.29 4.70 -4.30
CA GLU A 111 -22.72 3.30 -4.24
C GLU A 111 -21.71 2.47 -3.44
N CYS A 112 -22.20 1.70 -2.46
CA CYS A 112 -21.36 0.77 -1.72
C CYS A 112 -21.09 -0.46 -2.59
N VAL A 113 -19.89 -0.58 -3.12
CA VAL A 113 -19.54 -1.65 -4.07
C VAL A 113 -18.85 -2.83 -3.40
N LEU A 114 -18.30 -2.66 -2.19
CA LEU A 114 -17.59 -3.71 -1.47
C LEU A 114 -17.66 -3.52 0.05
N VAL A 115 -17.81 -4.63 0.78
CA VAL A 115 -17.75 -4.69 2.24
C VAL A 115 -16.69 -5.70 2.65
N ASP A 116 -15.64 -5.22 3.30
CA ASP A 116 -14.52 -6.03 3.78
C ASP A 116 -14.70 -6.37 5.25
N HIS A 117 -14.45 -7.63 5.59
CA HIS A 117 -14.36 -8.10 6.97
C HIS A 117 -12.94 -8.61 7.21
N ILE A 118 -12.16 -7.89 8.02
CA ILE A 118 -10.76 -8.23 8.29
C ILE A 118 -10.60 -8.56 9.78
N TYR A 119 -9.88 -9.65 10.04
CA TYR A 119 -9.62 -10.22 11.36
C TYR A 119 -8.10 -10.31 11.58
N PHE A 120 -7.60 -9.81 12.71
CA PHE A 120 -6.17 -9.87 13.08
C PHE A 120 -5.96 -9.84 14.60
#